data_AF-G7WK92-F1
#
_entry.id   AF-G7WK92-F1
#
_cell.length_a   1.000
_cell.length_b   1.000
_cell.length_c   1.000
_cell.angle_alpha   90.00
_cell.angle_beta   90.00
_cell.angle_gamma   90.00
#
_symmetry.space_group_name_H-M   'P 1'
#
loop_
_entity.id
_entity.type
_entity.pdbx_description
1 polymer ?
#
loop_
_entity_poly.entity_id
_entity_poly.type
_entity_poly.pdbx_seq_one_letter_code
_entity_poly.pdbx_strand_id
1 'polypeptide(L)'
;MILMECSEPCREFCRWIETLPHHRKYVLRKEEYPALPNCFKETLLGEAVPGSVRQLRGPAGSHVHEFPDRWVLHRDIADAEADPLGHLLSDAPEYLVSAIAGLATALLAKQKRDGRNALLAGWSMTAFLLLLGKMGKTIGEDDSEKEAQAPRLKSGF
;
A
#
# COMPACT_ATOMS: atom_id res chain seq x y z
N MET A 1 -5.76 -6.62 16.69
CA MET A 1 -4.56 -6.18 15.95
C MET A 1 -3.42 -7.08 16.39
N ILE A 2 -3.21 -8.21 15.70
CA ILE A 2 -2.06 -9.08 15.97
C ILE A 2 -0.96 -8.54 15.08
N LEU A 3 -0.10 -7.67 15.63
CA LEU A 3 1.19 -7.40 15.01
C LEU A 3 1.89 -8.75 14.89
N MET A 4 2.24 -9.17 13.68
CA MET A 4 3.11 -10.33 13.48
C MET A 4 4.38 -10.07 14.29
N GLU A 5 4.59 -10.84 15.36
CA GLU A 5 5.79 -10.69 16.18
C GLU A 5 7.02 -10.89 15.30
N CYS A 6 7.97 -9.94 15.36
CA CYS A 6 9.23 -10.03 14.64
C CYS A 6 9.98 -11.33 15.03
N SER A 7 9.93 -12.32 14.14
CA SER A 7 10.53 -13.63 14.33
C SER A 7 11.77 -13.83 13.46
N GLU A 8 12.64 -14.75 13.87
CA GLU A 8 13.79 -15.16 13.06
C GLU A 8 13.32 -15.83 11.76
N PRO A 9 14.01 -15.65 10.62
CA PRO A 9 15.30 -14.97 10.44
C PRO A 9 15.21 -13.45 10.18
N CYS A 10 14.00 -12.87 10.22
CA CYS A 10 13.77 -11.48 9.81
C CYS A 10 13.70 -10.48 10.96
N ARG A 11 14.02 -10.90 12.17
CA ARG A 11 13.80 -10.11 13.38
C ARG A 11 14.49 -8.75 13.33
N GLU A 12 15.76 -8.71 12.94
CA GLU A 12 16.53 -7.46 12.87
C GLU A 12 15.91 -6.49 11.84
N PHE A 13 15.57 -6.97 10.65
CA PHE A 13 14.97 -6.15 9.59
C PHE A 13 13.56 -5.68 9.96
N CYS A 14 12.75 -6.55 10.58
CA CYS A 14 11.41 -6.23 11.09
C CYS A 14 11.46 -5.12 12.15
N ARG A 15 12.36 -5.23 13.14
CA ARG A 15 12.54 -4.20 14.17
C ARG A 15 12.96 -2.86 13.58
N TRP A 16 13.79 -2.87 12.54
CA TRP A 16 14.13 -1.65 11.81
C TRP A 16 12.90 -1.03 11.13
N ILE A 17 12.07 -1.83 10.44
CA ILE A 17 10.82 -1.34 9.82
C ILE A 17 9.89 -0.71 10.86
N GLU A 18 9.79 -1.28 12.05
CA GLU A 18 8.95 -0.72 13.13
C GLU A 18 9.35 0.70 13.54
N THR A 19 10.61 1.08 13.35
CA THR A 19 11.09 2.45 13.60
C THR A 19 10.74 3.45 12.50
N LEU A 20 10.31 2.97 11.33
CA LEU A 20 10.00 3.83 10.20
C LEU A 20 8.59 4.42 10.35
N PRO A 21 8.44 5.75 10.14
CA PRO A 21 7.14 6.37 9.96
C PRO A 21 6.30 5.68 8.88
N HIS A 22 5.00 5.57 9.14
CA HIS A 22 4.01 5.11 8.16
C HIS A 22 3.91 6.09 6.98
N HIS A 23 3.47 5.56 5.84
CA HIS A 23 3.19 6.34 4.61
C HIS A 23 4.37 7.17 4.12
N ARG A 24 5.60 6.71 4.37
CA ARG A 24 6.82 7.30 3.82
C ARG A 24 7.59 6.28 3.02
N LYS A 25 8.16 6.75 1.91
CA LYS A 25 8.94 5.93 0.98
C LYS A 25 10.42 5.98 1.35
N TYR A 26 11.02 4.80 1.46
CA TYR A 26 12.43 4.59 1.76
C TYR A 26 13.10 3.80 0.65
N VAL A 27 14.24 4.27 0.20
CA VAL A 27 15.02 3.65 -0.87
C VAL A 27 16.16 2.84 -0.27
N LEU A 28 16.23 1.58 -0.69
CA LEU A 28 17.37 0.70 -0.47
C LEU A 28 18.00 0.41 -1.83
N ARG A 29 19.23 0.89 -2.06
CA ARG A 29 20.00 0.65 -3.29
C ARG A 29 20.40 -0.82 -3.40
N LYS A 30 20.20 -1.45 -4.55
CA LYS A 30 20.55 -2.87 -4.74
C LYS A 30 22.06 -3.12 -4.72
N GLU A 31 22.86 -2.09 -4.96
CA GLU A 31 24.31 -2.13 -4.78
C GLU A 31 24.70 -2.47 -3.34
N GLU A 32 23.93 -2.00 -2.36
CA GLU A 32 24.17 -2.25 -0.93
C GLU A 32 23.28 -3.38 -0.37
N TYR A 33 22.08 -3.52 -0.94
CA TYR A 33 21.05 -4.48 -0.53
C TYR A 33 20.62 -5.32 -1.74
N PRO A 34 21.45 -6.27 -2.21
CA PRO A 34 21.18 -7.01 -3.44
C PRO A 34 19.91 -7.88 -3.36
N ALA A 35 19.49 -8.26 -2.15
CA ALA A 35 18.27 -9.00 -1.89
C ALA A 35 17.62 -8.55 -0.58
N LEU A 36 16.31 -8.72 -0.49
CA LEU A 36 15.56 -8.60 0.77
C LEU A 36 15.52 -9.94 1.51
N PRO A 37 15.31 -9.92 2.85
CA PRO A 37 15.13 -11.15 3.62
C PRO A 37 13.99 -12.04 3.08
N ASN A 38 14.12 -13.36 3.24
CA ASN A 38 13.17 -14.36 2.69
C ASN A 38 11.73 -14.28 3.25
N CYS A 39 11.48 -13.48 4.29
CA CYS A 39 10.13 -13.20 4.78
C CYS A 39 9.36 -12.21 3.91
N PHE A 40 10.02 -11.50 2.99
CA PHE A 40 9.32 -10.73 1.97
C PHE A 40 8.74 -11.69 0.93
N LYS A 41 7.43 -11.62 0.72
CA LYS A 41 6.69 -12.45 -0.22
C LYS A 41 6.09 -11.59 -1.31
N GLU A 42 6.12 -12.10 -2.53
CA GLU A 42 5.49 -11.42 -3.66
C GLU A 42 3.98 -11.36 -3.45
N THR A 43 3.37 -10.22 -3.79
CA THR A 43 1.94 -10.00 -3.67
C THR A 43 1.38 -9.36 -4.94
N LEU A 44 0.08 -9.47 -5.14
CA LEU A 44 -0.65 -8.68 -6.15
C LEU A 44 -1.46 -7.55 -5.51
N LEU A 45 -1.44 -7.44 -4.18
CA LEU A 45 -2.20 -6.46 -3.42
C LEU A 45 -1.43 -5.15 -3.23
N GLY A 46 -1.78 -4.17 -4.04
CA GLY A 46 -1.20 -2.83 -4.02
C GLY A 46 -1.38 -2.15 -5.37
N GLU A 47 -1.13 -0.85 -5.42
CA GLU A 47 -1.10 -0.12 -6.69
C GLU A 47 0.16 -0.47 -7.48
N ALA A 48 0.00 -0.71 -8.78
CA ALA A 48 1.14 -0.91 -9.66
C ALA A 48 1.88 0.43 -9.84
N VAL A 49 3.18 0.44 -9.57
CA VAL A 49 4.03 1.61 -9.76
C VAL A 49 4.79 1.51 -11.09
N PRO A 50 4.74 2.52 -11.97
CA PRO A 50 5.48 2.52 -13.23
C PRO A 50 6.97 2.24 -13.03
N GLY A 51 7.51 1.28 -13.79
CA GLY A 51 8.91 0.87 -13.69
C GLY A 51 9.23 -0.14 -12.60
N SER A 52 8.29 -0.43 -11.67
CA SER A 52 8.46 -1.56 -10.76
C SER A 52 8.31 -2.88 -11.51
N VAL A 53 9.15 -3.87 -11.18
CA VAL A 53 9.14 -5.19 -11.80
C VAL A 53 8.35 -6.20 -10.97
N ARG A 54 8.33 -6.02 -9.65
CA ARG A 54 7.65 -6.88 -8.68
C ARG A 54 7.19 -6.03 -7.49
N GLN A 55 6.24 -6.54 -6.73
CA GLN A 55 5.87 -5.96 -5.45
C GLN A 55 5.83 -7.04 -4.37
N LEU A 56 6.30 -6.71 -3.17
CA LEU A 56 6.43 -7.64 -2.07
C LEU A 56 5.80 -7.07 -0.81
N ARG A 57 5.21 -7.94 0.02
CA ARG A 57 4.82 -7.62 1.38
C ARG A 57 5.74 -8.33 2.36
N GLY A 58 6.02 -7.65 3.46
CA GLY A 58 6.91 -8.14 4.50
C GLY A 58 6.33 -7.88 5.89
N PRO A 59 7.13 -8.13 6.93
CA PRO A 59 6.67 -7.95 8.31
C PRO A 59 6.36 -6.48 8.63
N ALA A 60 5.65 -6.26 9.74
CA ALA A 60 5.32 -4.95 10.29
C ALA A 60 4.57 -4.00 9.33
N GLY A 61 3.75 -4.56 8.43
CA GLY A 61 2.98 -3.79 7.45
C GLY A 61 3.83 -3.22 6.31
N SER A 62 5.00 -3.80 6.02
CA SER A 62 5.84 -3.30 4.94
C SER A 62 5.33 -3.74 3.57
N HIS A 63 5.31 -2.79 2.64
CA HIS A 63 5.07 -3.03 1.22
C HIS A 63 6.24 -2.44 0.43
N VAL A 64 6.70 -3.20 -0.55
CA VAL A 64 7.91 -2.90 -1.31
C VAL A 64 7.62 -3.00 -2.79
N HIS A 65 8.03 -1.98 -3.53
CA HIS A 65 8.19 -2.06 -4.98
C HIS A 65 9.64 -2.36 -5.32
N GLU A 66 9.86 -3.41 -6.09
CA GLU A 66 11.17 -3.76 -6.64
C GLU A 66 11.38 -3.03 -7.97
N PHE A 67 12.50 -2.32 -8.10
CA PHE A 67 13.00 -1.74 -9.33
C PHE A 67 14.29 -2.45 -9.75
N PRO A 68 14.77 -2.28 -10.99
CA PRO A 68 16.03 -2.89 -11.43
C PRO A 68 17.23 -2.55 -10.53
N ASP A 69 17.30 -1.31 -10.03
CA ASP A 69 18.43 -0.73 -9.29
C ASP A 69 18.16 -0.53 -7.79
N ARG A 70 16.90 -0.59 -7.34
CA ARG A 70 16.54 -0.29 -5.94
C ARG A 70 15.29 -1.00 -5.46
N TRP A 71 15.10 -0.97 -4.15
CA TRP A 71 13.85 -1.29 -3.47
C TRP A 71 13.24 0.00 -2.95
N VAL A 72 11.95 0.22 -3.17
CA VAL A 72 11.20 1.31 -2.56
C VAL A 72 10.23 0.71 -1.55
N LEU A 73 10.53 0.87 -0.27
CA LEU A 73 9.77 0.36 0.86
C LEU A 73 8.92 1.47 1.46
N HIS A 74 7.67 1.17 1.80
CA HIS A 74 6.88 1.95 2.74
C HIS A 74 6.23 1.04 3.78
N ARG A 75 5.63 1.66 4.79
CA ARG A 75 4.94 0.97 5.87
C ARG A 75 3.49 1.42 5.96
N ASP A 76 2.59 0.46 5.85
CA ASP A 76 1.15 0.60 6.09
C ASP A 76 0.88 0.59 7.60
N ILE A 77 -0.22 1.21 8.02
CA ILE A 77 -0.74 1.16 9.40
C ILE A 77 -1.37 -0.21 9.63
N ALA A 78 -2.18 -0.68 8.69
CA ALA A 78 -2.83 -1.98 8.73
C ALA A 78 -2.41 -2.84 7.53
N ASP A 79 -2.10 -4.11 7.79
CA ASP A 79 -1.72 -5.04 6.73
C ASP A 79 -2.93 -5.42 5.88
N ALA A 80 -2.87 -5.23 4.57
CA ALA A 80 -3.99 -5.49 3.66
C ALA A 80 -4.39 -6.98 3.56
N GLU A 81 -3.48 -7.91 3.85
CA GLU A 81 -3.76 -9.36 3.82
C GLU A 81 -4.39 -9.82 5.14
N ALA A 82 -3.92 -9.29 6.27
CA ALA A 82 -4.40 -9.67 7.60
C ALA A 82 -5.62 -8.86 8.08
N ASP A 83 -5.69 -7.56 7.76
CA ASP A 83 -6.77 -6.64 8.13
C ASP A 83 -7.18 -5.73 6.95
N PRO A 84 -7.90 -6.27 5.94
CA PRO A 84 -8.29 -5.52 4.75
C PRO A 84 -9.16 -4.29 5.06
N LEU A 85 -10.01 -4.37 6.10
CA LEU A 85 -10.89 -3.27 6.49
C LEU A 85 -10.13 -2.18 7.22
N GLY A 86 -9.21 -2.55 8.12
CA GLY A 86 -8.28 -1.61 8.74
C GLY A 86 -7.45 -0.87 7.69
N HIS A 87 -6.93 -1.58 6.70
CA HIS A 87 -6.15 -0.99 5.61
C HIS A 87 -6.99 0.01 4.79
N LEU A 88 -8.22 -0.33 4.43
CA LEU A 88 -9.11 0.62 3.73
C LEU A 88 -9.44 1.86 4.58
N LEU A 89 -9.50 1.75 5.90
CA LEU A 89 -9.80 2.89 6.77
C LEU A 89 -8.59 3.79 7.02
N SER A 90 -7.41 3.20 7.19
CA SER A 90 -6.21 3.89 7.64
C SER A 90 -5.23 4.24 6.52
N ASP A 91 -5.11 3.37 5.50
CA ASP A 91 -4.06 3.46 4.47
C ASP A 91 -4.62 3.86 3.10
N ALA A 92 -5.86 3.44 2.81
CA ALA A 92 -6.51 3.62 1.51
C ALA A 92 -7.96 4.17 1.60
N PRO A 93 -8.24 5.21 2.41
CA PRO A 93 -9.60 5.71 2.66
C PRO A 93 -10.31 6.22 1.40
N GLU A 94 -9.58 6.66 0.37
CA GLU A 94 -10.15 7.12 -0.89
C GLU A 94 -10.95 6.03 -1.61
N TYR A 95 -10.53 4.76 -1.51
CA TYR A 95 -11.24 3.63 -2.09
C TYR A 95 -12.54 3.34 -1.34
N LEU A 96 -12.49 3.41 -0.01
CA LEU A 96 -13.66 3.17 0.81
C LEU A 96 -14.73 4.25 0.62
N VAL A 97 -14.33 5.53 0.71
CA VAL A 97 -15.24 6.67 0.57
C VAL A 97 -15.89 6.68 -0.82
N SER A 98 -15.10 6.46 -1.87
CA SER A 98 -15.63 6.42 -3.24
C SER A 98 -16.61 5.28 -3.46
N ALA A 99 -16.34 4.08 -2.94
CA ALA A 99 -17.24 2.93 -3.04
C ALA A 99 -18.58 3.18 -2.31
N ILE A 100 -18.53 3.69 -1.08
CA ILE A 100 -19.74 3.99 -0.28
C ILE A 100 -20.58 5.07 -0.97
N ALA A 101 -19.94 6.16 -1.42
CA ALA A 101 -20.63 7.26 -2.08
C ALA A 101 -21.29 6.83 -3.40
N GLY A 102 -20.60 5.99 -4.18
CA GLY A 102 -21.17 5.41 -5.41
C GLY A 102 -22.36 4.51 -5.14
N LEU A 103 -22.27 3.63 -4.14
CA LEU A 103 -23.37 2.76 -3.75
C LEU A 103 -24.57 3.57 -3.27
N ALA A 104 -24.35 4.55 -2.39
CA ALA A 104 -25.41 5.46 -1.91
C ALA A 104 -26.08 6.20 -3.08
N THR A 105 -25.29 6.71 -4.02
CA THR A 105 -25.78 7.40 -5.22
C THR A 105 -26.63 6.47 -6.10
N ALA A 106 -26.19 5.24 -6.32
CA ALA A 106 -26.96 4.25 -7.09
C ALA A 106 -28.30 3.92 -6.42
N LEU A 107 -28.31 3.70 -5.11
CA LEU A 107 -29.52 3.39 -4.35
C LEU A 107 -30.53 4.54 -4.37
N LEU A 108 -30.06 5.78 -4.22
CA LEU A 108 -30.91 6.98 -4.30
C LEU A 108 -31.43 7.21 -5.73
N ALA A 109 -30.58 7.03 -6.74
CA ALA A 109 -30.97 7.21 -8.14
C ALA A 109 -32.01 6.17 -8.60
N LYS A 110 -31.94 4.93 -8.09
CA LYS A 110 -32.88 3.85 -8.39
C LYS A 110 -34.33 4.18 -8.00
N GLN A 111 -34.56 5.13 -7.09
CA GLN A 111 -35.90 5.59 -6.74
C GLN A 111 -36.57 6.41 -7.85
N LYS A 112 -35.80 7.00 -8.77
CA LYS A 112 -36.29 7.93 -9.79
C LYS A 112 -35.91 7.56 -11.23
N ARG A 113 -34.99 6.61 -11.41
CA ARG A 113 -34.43 6.20 -12.71
C ARG A 113 -34.48 4.68 -12.84
N ASP A 114 -34.41 4.19 -14.08
CA ASP A 114 -34.22 2.76 -14.32
C ASP A 114 -32.87 2.27 -13.75
N GLY A 115 -32.74 0.95 -13.60
CA GLY A 115 -31.57 0.33 -12.99
C GLY A 115 -30.26 0.63 -13.70
N ARG A 116 -30.25 0.78 -15.04
CA ARG A 116 -29.01 1.05 -15.79
C ARG A 116 -28.53 2.47 -15.53
N ASN A 117 -29.44 3.44 -15.59
CA ASN A 117 -29.13 4.84 -15.31
C ASN A 117 -28.76 5.08 -13.84
N ALA A 118 -29.36 4.34 -12.90
CA ALA A 118 -28.97 4.37 -11.50
C ALA A 118 -27.57 3.80 -11.27
N LEU A 119 -27.23 2.67 -11.89
CA LEU A 119 -25.89 2.09 -11.84
C LEU A 119 -24.86 3.03 -12.46
N LEU A 120 -25.12 3.58 -13.65
CA LEU A 120 -24.24 4.56 -14.28
C LEU A 120 -23.97 5.77 -13.37
N ALA A 121 -25.01 6.30 -12.70
CA ALA A 121 -24.83 7.39 -11.75
C ALA A 121 -23.92 7.01 -10.56
N GLY A 122 -24.10 5.81 -10.01
CA GLY A 122 -23.23 5.30 -8.96
C GLY A 122 -21.78 5.13 -9.40
N TRP A 123 -21.55 4.49 -10.55
CA TRP A 123 -20.22 4.30 -11.13
C TRP A 123 -19.52 5.63 -11.44
N SER A 124 -20.24 6.60 -12.01
CA SER A 124 -19.71 7.94 -12.26
C SER A 124 -19.31 8.65 -10.97
N MET A 125 -20.10 8.52 -9.90
CA MET A 125 -19.77 9.08 -8.59
C MET A 125 -18.53 8.40 -7.98
N THR A 126 -18.46 7.07 -8.02
CA THR A 126 -17.28 6.32 -7.56
C THR A 126 -16.04 6.79 -8.28
N ALA A 127 -16.06 6.82 -9.62
CA ALA A 127 -14.92 7.23 -10.43
C ALA A 127 -14.50 8.66 -10.13
N PHE A 128 -15.45 9.59 -10.05
CA PHE A 128 -15.18 10.99 -9.74
C PHE A 128 -14.50 11.18 -8.37
N LEU A 129 -15.04 10.56 -7.32
CA LEU A 129 -14.49 10.69 -5.97
C LEU A 129 -13.16 9.96 -5.81
N LEU A 130 -12.99 8.81 -6.46
CA LEU A 130 -11.71 8.11 -6.46
C LEU A 130 -10.63 8.96 -7.12
N LEU A 131 -10.92 9.56 -8.28
CA LEU A 131 -9.99 10.48 -8.96
C LEU A 131 -9.64 11.68 -8.07
N LEU A 132 -10.62 12.32 -7.44
CA LEU A 132 -10.36 13.42 -6.51
C LEU A 132 -9.50 13.00 -5.32
N GLY A 133 -9.78 11.83 -4.73
CA GLY A 133 -8.99 11.28 -3.62
C GLY A 133 -7.54 11.02 -4.02
N LYS A 134 -7.34 10.43 -5.21
CA LYS A 134 -6.00 10.21 -5.78
C LYS A 134 -5.25 11.50 -6.05
N MET A 135 -5.91 12.50 -6.64
CA MET A 135 -5.30 13.83 -6.86
C MET A 135 -4.92 14.50 -5.53
N GLY A 136 -5.81 14.46 -4.54
CA GLY A 136 -5.52 14.99 -3.21
C GLY A 136 -4.30 14.33 -2.57
N LYS A 137 -4.20 13.01 -2.69
CA LYS A 137 -3.04 12.23 -2.22
C LYS A 137 -1.76 12.65 -2.95
N THR A 138 -1.76 12.76 -4.28
CA THR A 138 -0.56 13.23 -5.02
C THR A 138 -0.13 14.66 -4.71
N ILE A 139 -1.03 15.52 -4.25
CA ILE A 139 -0.71 16.91 -3.89
C ILE A 139 -0.21 17.01 -2.45
N GLY A 140 -0.76 16.20 -1.54
CA GLY A 140 -0.47 16.25 -0.11
C GLY A 140 0.59 15.27 0.37
N GLU A 141 0.89 14.22 -0.38
CA GLU A 141 1.84 13.17 0.01
C GLU A 141 3.28 13.62 -0.25
N ASP A 142 4.13 13.44 0.75
CA ASP A 142 5.58 13.61 0.62
C ASP A 142 6.13 12.44 -0.21
N ASP A 143 6.09 12.60 -1.53
CA ASP A 143 6.63 11.64 -2.50
C ASP A 143 8.17 11.57 -2.51
N SER A 144 8.85 12.25 -1.57
CA SER A 144 10.31 12.15 -1.48
C SER A 144 10.73 10.72 -1.12
N GLU A 145 11.49 10.13 -2.03
CA GLU A 145 12.22 8.90 -1.81
C GLU A 145 13.44 9.20 -0.91
N LYS A 146 13.40 8.73 0.34
CA LYS A 146 14.52 8.94 1.29
C LYS A 146 15.42 7.72 1.29
N GLU A 147 16.70 7.90 1.00
CA GLU A 147 17.67 6.83 1.18
C GLU A 147 17.72 6.39 2.65
N ALA A 148 17.71 5.09 2.86
CA ALA A 148 17.75 4.52 4.20
C ALA A 148 18.84 3.46 4.32
N GLN A 149 19.38 3.33 5.53
CA GLN A 149 20.34 2.28 5.88
C GLN A 149 19.61 1.21 6.70
N ALA A 150 19.22 0.12 6.03
CA ALA A 150 18.63 -1.05 6.66
C ALA A 150 19.71 -2.00 7.22
N PRO A 151 19.36 -2.90 8.15
CA PRO A 151 20.22 -4.01 8.55
C PRO A 151 20.63 -4.84 7.32
N ARG A 152 21.93 -5.12 7.20
CA ARG A 152 22.43 -5.97 6.11
C ARG A 152 22.15 -7.43 6.42
N LEU A 153 21.76 -8.18 5.40
CA LEU A 153 21.69 -9.63 5.50
C LEU A 153 23.08 -10.15 5.88
N LYS A 154 23.18 -10.86 7.01
CA LYS A 154 24.41 -11.57 7.36
C LYS A 154 24.64 -12.57 6.23
N SER A 155 25.72 -12.39 5.48
CA SER A 155 26.17 -13.35 4.48
C SER A 155 26.44 -14.67 5.19
N GLY A 156 25.49 -15.59 5.12
CA GLY A 156 25.70 -16.96 5.54
C GLY A 156 26.72 -17.59 4.59
N PHE A 157 27.87 -17.96 5.13
CA PHE A 157 28.67 -19.05 4.59
C PHE A 157 27.98 -20.38 4.92
#